data_AF-A0A660VDU8-F1
#
_entry.id   AF-A0A660VDU8-F1
#
_cell.length_a   1.000
_cell.length_b   1.000
_cell.length_c   1.000
_cell.angle_alpha   90.00
_cell.angle_beta   90.00
_cell.angle_gamma   90.00
#
_symmetry.space_group_name_H-M   'P 1'
#
loop_
_entity.id
_entity.type
_entity.pdbx_description
1 polymer ?
#
loop_
_entity_poly.entity_id
_entity_poly.type
_entity_poly.pdbx_seq_one_letter_code
_entity_poly.pdbx_strand_id
1 'polypeptide(L)'
;MALLVPDDVRARRAAPPLGMQRELFANHGLFYGDGALGNFRSGRCGHLRAALTLTRMLGATLRASRRAPVLWSHWAVPAGVAGALCRRWRGVRHVLSLHSGDVWWLEQSRAGPAIAHFVARNSDAILAPTDQLAERFAALSGRRPEVLSCGVLDLLRPRAPRDPGGPLRLGAMCRLAPGKGLRRLLAAWPGAGAGAGAGA
;
A
#
# COMPACT_ATOMS: atom_id res chain seq x y z
N MET A 1 25.61 -10.79 -2.13
CA MET A 1 25.23 -10.79 -0.70
C MET A 1 24.08 -11.76 -0.59
N ALA A 2 24.34 -12.98 -0.12
CA ALA A 2 23.29 -13.93 0.18
C ALA A 2 22.46 -13.33 1.32
N LEU A 3 21.23 -12.95 1.00
CA LEU A 3 20.22 -12.73 2.02
C LEU A 3 19.89 -14.14 2.51
N LEU A 4 20.63 -14.61 3.51
CA LEU A 4 20.11 -15.62 4.43
C LEU A 4 18.89 -14.95 5.06
N VAL A 5 17.73 -15.12 4.41
CA VAL A 5 16.44 -15.03 5.08
C VAL A 5 16.50 -16.15 6.10
N PRO A 6 16.59 -15.85 7.40
CA PRO A 6 16.65 -16.93 8.36
C PRO A 6 15.38 -17.80 8.21
N ASP A 7 15.56 -19.11 8.32
CA ASP A 7 14.49 -20.14 8.18
C ASP A 7 13.36 -20.00 9.22
N ASP A 8 13.42 -18.96 10.06
CA ASP A 8 12.53 -18.66 11.18
C ASP A 8 11.36 -17.73 10.82
N VAL A 9 11.23 -17.25 9.58
CA VAL A 9 10.02 -16.52 9.12
C VAL A 9 8.75 -17.40 9.20
N ARG A 10 8.90 -18.73 9.31
CA ARG A 10 7.78 -19.66 9.54
C ARG A 10 7.50 -19.97 11.02
N ALA A 11 8.34 -19.54 11.97
CA ALA A 11 8.35 -20.13 13.33
C ALA A 11 8.11 -19.16 14.50
N ARG A 12 7.72 -17.89 14.30
CA ARG A 12 7.30 -17.02 15.41
C ARG A 12 5.97 -16.34 15.14
N ARG A 13 4.86 -17.03 15.47
CA ARG A 13 3.66 -16.35 16.00
C ARG A 13 4.02 -15.80 17.39
N ALA A 14 4.88 -14.78 17.45
CA ALA A 14 5.00 -13.99 18.66
C ALA A 14 3.59 -13.48 19.01
N ALA A 15 3.20 -13.60 20.29
CA ALA A 15 1.97 -12.99 20.75
C ALA A 15 2.00 -11.51 20.30
N PRO A 16 0.90 -10.99 19.70
CA PRO A 16 0.88 -9.60 19.30
C PRO A 16 1.21 -8.74 20.53
N PRO A 17 2.01 -7.67 20.39
CA PRO A 17 2.33 -6.78 21.50
C PRO A 17 1.04 -6.35 22.23
N LEU A 18 1.13 -6.19 23.56
CA LEU A 18 -0.02 -5.93 24.42
C LEU A 18 -0.96 -4.87 23.82
N GLY A 19 -2.23 -5.24 23.62
CA GLY A 19 -3.26 -4.36 23.05
C GLY A 19 -3.46 -4.44 21.52
N MET A 20 -2.61 -5.17 20.79
CA MET A 20 -2.78 -5.34 19.35
C MET A 20 -3.78 -6.47 19.03
N GLN A 21 -4.94 -6.09 18.48
CA GLN A 21 -5.90 -7.03 17.91
C GLN A 21 -5.59 -7.24 16.42
N ARG A 22 -5.32 -8.48 16.02
CA ARG A 22 -5.09 -8.84 14.61
C ARG A 22 -6.34 -9.48 14.04
N GLU A 23 -7.05 -8.73 13.21
CA GLU A 23 -8.16 -9.24 12.41
C GLU A 23 -7.63 -9.57 11.00
N LEU A 24 -7.64 -10.85 10.64
CA LEU A 24 -7.26 -11.28 9.29
C LEU A 24 -8.51 -11.33 8.42
N PHE A 25 -8.49 -10.58 7.31
CA PHE A 25 -9.54 -10.66 6.30
C PHE A 25 -9.14 -11.71 5.27
N ALA A 26 -9.92 -12.78 5.14
CA ALA A 26 -9.68 -13.89 4.19
C ALA A 26 -9.64 -13.48 2.70
N ASN A 27 -9.88 -12.20 2.39
CA ASN A 27 -9.94 -11.65 1.03
C ASN A 27 -8.61 -11.04 0.56
N HIS A 28 -7.46 -11.55 1.02
CA HIS A 28 -6.14 -11.07 0.58
C HIS A 28 -6.01 -11.03 -0.96
N GLY A 29 -6.63 -11.97 -1.68
CA GLY A 29 -6.63 -11.98 -3.15
C GLY A 29 -7.28 -10.77 -3.83
N LEU A 30 -8.04 -9.92 -3.12
CA LEU A 30 -8.69 -8.75 -3.73
C LEU A 30 -7.72 -7.58 -3.94
N PHE A 31 -6.74 -7.40 -3.06
CA PHE A 31 -5.80 -6.26 -3.10
C PHE A 31 -4.38 -6.64 -3.54
N TYR A 32 -4.12 -7.93 -3.77
CA TYR A 32 -2.85 -8.49 -4.20
C TYR A 32 -3.00 -9.18 -5.58
N GLY A 33 -1.89 -9.56 -6.23
CA GLY A 33 -1.90 -10.07 -7.62
C GLY A 33 -1.93 -8.93 -8.63
N ASP A 34 -2.93 -8.90 -9.52
CA ASP A 34 -3.16 -7.86 -10.54
C ASP A 34 -3.54 -6.48 -9.95
N GLY A 35 -3.60 -6.41 -8.62
CA GLY A 35 -3.99 -5.23 -7.86
C GLY A 35 -5.50 -5.07 -7.78
N ALA A 36 -5.94 -4.16 -6.90
CA ALA A 36 -7.35 -3.94 -6.62
C ALA A 36 -8.17 -3.75 -7.91
N LEU A 37 -7.74 -2.85 -8.80
CA LEU A 37 -8.48 -2.54 -10.02
C LEU A 37 -8.60 -3.74 -10.97
N GLY A 38 -7.52 -4.52 -11.14
CA GLY A 38 -7.54 -5.73 -11.96
C GLY A 38 -8.53 -6.76 -11.41
N ASN A 39 -8.48 -6.99 -10.10
CA ASN A 39 -9.37 -7.93 -9.40
C ASN A 39 -10.84 -7.47 -9.36
N PHE A 40 -11.09 -6.16 -9.38
CA PHE A 40 -12.44 -5.61 -9.50
C PHE A 40 -13.02 -5.83 -10.91
N ARG A 41 -12.18 -5.74 -11.94
CA ARG A 41 -12.61 -5.84 -13.36
C ARG A 41 -12.71 -7.28 -13.86
N SER A 42 -12.06 -8.24 -13.22
CA SER A 42 -11.92 -9.61 -13.73
C SER A 42 -13.12 -10.55 -13.47
N GLY A 43 -14.21 -10.11 -12.81
CA GLY A 43 -15.41 -10.94 -12.71
C GLY A 43 -16.57 -10.35 -11.89
N ARG A 44 -17.79 -10.86 -12.13
CA ARG A 44 -19.03 -10.43 -11.45
C ARG A 44 -18.97 -10.56 -9.92
N CYS A 45 -18.16 -11.48 -9.42
CA CYS A 45 -17.94 -11.69 -7.98
C CYS A 45 -16.96 -10.68 -7.34
N GLY A 46 -16.22 -9.89 -8.13
CA GLY A 46 -15.24 -8.93 -7.61
C GLY A 46 -15.89 -7.83 -6.74
N HIS A 47 -17.01 -7.29 -7.21
CA HIS A 47 -17.79 -6.29 -6.46
C HIS A 47 -18.37 -6.85 -5.17
N LEU A 48 -18.90 -8.08 -5.19
CA LEU A 48 -19.42 -8.74 -3.98
C LEU A 48 -18.31 -8.98 -2.95
N ARG A 49 -17.14 -9.48 -3.39
CA ARG A 49 -15.99 -9.69 -2.51
C ARG A 49 -15.49 -8.39 -1.89
N ALA A 50 -15.51 -7.30 -2.66
CA ALA A 50 -15.15 -5.99 -2.15
C ALA A 50 -16.16 -5.43 -1.16
N ALA A 51 -17.46 -5.52 -1.46
CA ALA A 51 -18.51 -5.14 -0.54
C ALA A 51 -18.40 -5.93 0.76
N LEU A 52 -18.22 -7.25 0.68
CA LEU A 52 -18.01 -8.10 1.86
C LEU A 52 -16.77 -7.69 2.64
N THR A 53 -15.67 -7.36 1.95
CA THR A 53 -14.44 -6.92 2.61
C THR A 53 -14.63 -5.60 3.34
N LEU A 54 -15.28 -4.62 2.68
CA LEU A 54 -15.59 -3.34 3.29
C LEU A 54 -16.52 -3.51 4.50
N THR A 55 -17.57 -4.30 4.40
CA THR A 55 -18.52 -4.55 5.51
C THR A 55 -17.83 -5.22 6.69
N ARG A 56 -16.99 -6.24 6.45
CA ARG A 56 -16.23 -6.91 7.52
C ARG A 56 -15.26 -5.95 8.19
N MET A 57 -14.56 -5.14 7.41
CA MET A 57 -13.61 -4.17 7.94
C MET A 57 -14.31 -3.03 8.69
N LEU A 58 -15.45 -2.56 8.21
CA LEU A 58 -16.28 -1.59 8.91
C LEU A 58 -16.77 -2.15 10.24
N GLY A 59 -17.26 -3.39 10.28
CA GLY A 59 -17.66 -4.05 11.52
C GLY A 59 -16.51 -4.17 12.53
N ALA A 60 -15.31 -4.54 12.07
CA ALA A 60 -14.12 -4.59 12.93
C ALA A 60 -13.71 -3.20 13.42
N THR A 61 -13.70 -2.20 12.53
CA THR A 61 -13.34 -0.81 12.86
C THR A 61 -14.33 -0.22 13.86
N LEU A 62 -15.64 -0.48 13.70
CA LEU A 62 -16.66 -0.04 14.65
C LEU A 62 -16.46 -0.65 16.03
N ARG A 63 -16.12 -1.95 16.13
CA ARG A 63 -15.80 -2.57 17.42
C ARG A 63 -14.57 -1.93 18.06
N ALA A 64 -13.50 -1.75 17.29
CA ALA A 64 -12.26 -1.12 17.76
C ALA A 64 -12.48 0.33 18.22
N SER A 65 -13.31 1.09 17.50
CA SER A 65 -13.60 2.50 17.80
C SER A 65 -14.30 2.71 19.15
N ARG A 66 -14.90 1.67 19.74
CA ARG A 66 -15.48 1.74 21.09
C ARG A 66 -14.42 1.90 22.19
N ARG A 67 -13.17 1.54 21.89
CA ARG A 67 -12.05 1.55 22.84
C ARG A 67 -10.89 2.43 22.39
N ALA A 68 -10.93 2.93 21.15
CA ALA A 68 -9.87 3.74 20.56
C ALA A 68 -10.40 5.17 20.27
N PRO A 69 -9.84 6.21 20.90
CA PRO A 69 -10.26 7.59 20.66
C PRO A 69 -9.83 8.12 19.27
N VAL A 70 -8.86 7.45 18.65
CA VAL A 70 -8.32 7.78 17.33
C VAL A 70 -8.27 6.51 16.48
N LEU A 71 -8.74 6.63 15.24
CA LEU A 71 -8.55 5.64 14.19
C LEU A 71 -7.50 6.15 13.22
N TRP A 72 -6.52 5.32 12.91
CA TRP A 72 -5.54 5.60 11.87
C TRP A 72 -5.68 4.58 10.75
N SER A 73 -6.25 5.02 9.63
CA SER A 73 -6.43 4.19 8.44
C SER A 73 -5.23 4.34 7.51
N HIS A 74 -4.59 3.22 7.19
CA HIS A 74 -3.68 3.14 6.05
C HIS A 74 -4.51 2.76 4.83
N TRP A 75 -4.37 3.53 3.76
CA TRP A 75 -5.09 3.46 2.49
C TRP A 75 -6.45 4.17 2.47
N ALA A 76 -6.72 4.99 1.45
CA ALA A 76 -8.00 5.68 1.27
C ALA A 76 -9.16 4.71 1.07
N VAL A 77 -8.92 3.62 0.33
CA VAL A 77 -9.89 2.56 0.09
C VAL A 77 -9.19 1.20 0.28
N PRO A 78 -9.80 0.27 1.04
CA PRO A 78 -11.10 0.39 1.71
C PRO A 78 -11.02 1.06 3.10
N ALA A 79 -9.82 1.16 3.71
CA ALA A 79 -9.67 1.46 5.14
C ALA A 79 -10.13 2.88 5.50
N GLY A 80 -9.74 3.87 4.71
CA GLY A 80 -10.14 5.26 4.88
C GLY A 80 -11.66 5.45 4.81
N VAL A 81 -12.37 4.66 3.97
CA VAL A 81 -13.85 4.66 3.94
C VAL A 81 -14.43 4.15 5.26
N ALA A 82 -13.90 3.04 5.79
CA ALA A 82 -14.37 2.50 7.08
C ALA A 82 -14.07 3.46 8.24
N GLY A 83 -12.88 4.06 8.28
CA GLY A 83 -12.48 5.08 9.25
C GLY A 83 -13.36 6.33 9.18
N ALA A 84 -13.62 6.82 7.97
CA ALA A 84 -14.50 7.96 7.70
C ALA A 84 -15.94 7.71 8.17
N LEU A 85 -16.49 6.52 7.90
CA LEU A 85 -17.82 6.13 8.40
C LEU A 85 -17.84 6.05 9.93
N CYS A 86 -16.80 5.50 10.55
CA CYS A 86 -16.71 5.45 12.00
C CYS A 86 -16.61 6.85 12.61
N ARG A 87 -15.83 7.78 12.02
CA ARG A 87 -15.81 9.18 12.47
C ARG A 87 -17.19 9.80 12.37
N ARG A 88 -17.89 9.62 11.24
CA ARG A 88 -19.23 10.15 11.04
C ARG A 88 -20.25 9.61 12.05
N TRP A 89 -20.20 8.32 12.37
CA TRP A 89 -21.21 7.67 13.21
C TRP A 89 -20.87 7.65 14.71
N ARG A 90 -19.60 7.75 15.08
CA ARG A 90 -19.13 7.62 16.47
C ARG A 90 -18.38 8.85 16.98
N GLY A 91 -18.06 9.82 16.13
CA GLY A 91 -17.32 11.02 16.52
C GLY A 91 -15.84 10.78 16.83
N VAL A 92 -15.32 9.56 16.67
CA VAL A 92 -13.90 9.24 16.88
C VAL A 92 -13.01 10.03 15.93
N ARG A 93 -11.81 10.42 16.39
CA ARG A 93 -10.85 11.10 15.50
C ARG A 93 -10.36 10.14 14.43
N HIS A 94 -10.12 10.64 13.23
CA HIS A 94 -9.68 9.81 12.11
C HIS A 94 -8.50 10.45 11.38
N VAL A 95 -7.40 9.70 11.31
CA VAL A 95 -6.21 10.05 10.53
C VAL A 95 -6.11 9.09 9.35
N LEU A 96 -5.92 9.63 8.15
CA LEU A 96 -5.74 8.86 6.93
C LEU A 96 -4.31 8.97 6.41
N SER A 97 -3.67 7.85 6.13
CA SER A 97 -2.43 7.81 5.34
C SER A 97 -2.71 7.28 3.93
N LEU A 98 -2.37 8.08 2.93
CA LEU A 98 -2.53 7.76 1.51
C LEU A 98 -1.35 6.94 0.98
N HIS A 99 -1.62 6.13 -0.04
CA HIS A 99 -0.60 5.39 -0.78
C HIS A 99 -0.83 5.49 -2.28
N SER A 100 0.22 5.52 -3.10
CA SER A 100 0.07 5.80 -4.54
C SER A 100 -0.93 4.90 -5.28
N GLY A 101 -1.13 3.66 -4.81
CA GLY A 101 -2.09 2.71 -5.39
C GLY A 101 -3.55 3.05 -5.13
N ASP A 102 -3.90 3.63 -3.98
CA ASP A 102 -5.29 3.98 -3.67
C ASP A 102 -5.75 5.24 -4.40
N VAL A 103 -4.91 6.28 -4.47
CA VAL A 103 -5.19 7.51 -5.22
C VAL A 103 -5.28 7.18 -6.70
N TRP A 104 -4.38 6.35 -7.24
CA TRP A 104 -4.50 5.88 -8.62
C TRP A 104 -5.82 5.14 -8.86
N TRP A 105 -6.25 4.26 -7.94
CA TRP A 105 -7.56 3.59 -8.09
C TRP A 105 -8.72 4.59 -8.08
N LEU A 106 -8.66 5.62 -7.20
CA LEU A 106 -9.66 6.68 -7.16
C LEU A 106 -9.71 7.48 -8.46
N GLU A 107 -8.57 7.87 -9.03
CA GLU A 107 -8.51 8.56 -10.33
C GLU A 107 -9.13 7.73 -11.47
N GLN A 108 -9.00 6.41 -11.42
CA GLN A 108 -9.53 5.51 -12.45
C GLN A 108 -11.00 5.10 -12.22
N SER A 109 -11.60 5.47 -11.08
CA SER A 109 -12.95 5.06 -10.69
C SER A 109 -13.94 6.18 -10.93
N ARG A 110 -15.10 5.88 -11.54
CA ARG A 110 -16.20 6.85 -11.72
C ARG A 110 -16.71 7.41 -10.39
N ALA A 111 -16.69 6.59 -9.34
CA ALA A 111 -17.06 7.01 -7.98
C ALA A 111 -15.89 7.62 -7.20
N GLY A 112 -14.70 7.66 -7.80
CA GLY A 112 -13.46 8.08 -7.15
C GLY A 112 -13.50 9.46 -6.51
N PRO A 113 -13.87 10.52 -7.25
CA PRO A 113 -14.00 11.87 -6.68
C PRO A 113 -14.98 11.93 -5.50
N ALA A 114 -16.14 11.27 -5.62
CA ALA A 114 -17.13 11.22 -4.55
C ALA A 114 -16.60 10.50 -3.30
N ILE A 115 -15.90 9.37 -3.49
CA ILE A 115 -15.26 8.63 -2.39
C ILE A 115 -14.14 9.46 -1.75
N ALA A 116 -13.27 10.08 -2.57
CA ALA A 116 -12.17 10.91 -2.10
C ALA A 116 -12.69 12.10 -1.28
N HIS A 117 -13.71 12.80 -1.78
CA HIS A 117 -14.37 13.89 -1.08
C HIS A 117 -15.01 13.43 0.24
N PHE A 118 -15.74 12.31 0.21
CA PHE A 118 -16.34 11.73 1.42
C PHE A 118 -15.28 11.42 2.48
N VAL A 119 -14.22 10.72 2.10
CA VAL A 119 -13.14 10.35 3.02
C VAL A 119 -12.43 11.60 3.55
N ALA A 120 -12.14 12.57 2.68
CA ALA A 120 -11.45 13.79 3.08
C ALA A 120 -12.26 14.67 4.04
N ARG A 121 -13.57 14.76 3.83
CA ARG A 121 -14.51 15.47 4.71
C ARG A 121 -14.64 14.81 6.08
N ASN A 122 -14.45 13.50 6.16
CA ASN A 122 -14.64 12.70 7.37
C ASN A 122 -13.30 12.18 7.93
N SER A 123 -12.21 12.90 7.69
CA SER A 123 -10.90 12.67 8.31
C SER A 123 -10.46 13.96 8.99
N ASP A 124 -9.86 13.88 10.16
CA ASP A 124 -9.28 15.05 10.85
C ASP A 124 -7.95 15.45 10.25
N ALA A 125 -7.12 14.46 9.93
CA ALA A 125 -5.85 14.65 9.26
C ALA A 125 -5.70 13.66 8.08
N ILE A 126 -5.01 14.10 7.04
CA ILE A 126 -4.71 13.29 5.87
C ILE A 126 -3.23 13.48 5.56
N LEU A 127 -2.51 12.38 5.44
CA LEU A 127 -1.07 12.32 5.25
C LEU A 127 -0.78 11.70 3.88
N ALA A 128 0.13 12.31 3.13
CA ALA A 128 0.65 11.78 1.89
C ALA A 128 2.18 11.63 1.97
N PRO A 129 2.78 10.55 1.45
CA PRO A 129 4.24 10.36 1.46
C PRO A 129 5.03 11.34 0.59
N THR A 130 4.39 12.07 -0.32
CA THR A 130 5.04 12.97 -1.30
C THR A 130 4.09 14.09 -1.69
N ASP A 131 4.60 15.26 -2.08
CA ASP A 131 3.80 16.36 -2.62
C ASP A 131 2.98 15.95 -3.85
N GLN A 132 3.58 15.21 -4.79
CA GLN A 132 2.88 14.75 -5.99
C GLN A 132 1.59 13.98 -5.66
N LEU A 133 1.64 13.13 -4.63
CA LEU A 133 0.47 12.36 -4.20
C LEU A 133 -0.55 13.24 -3.44
N ALA A 134 -0.07 14.22 -2.67
CA ALA A 134 -0.94 15.20 -2.03
C ALA A 134 -1.74 16.00 -3.06
N GLU A 135 -1.09 16.51 -4.11
CA GLU A 135 -1.76 17.26 -5.17
C GLU A 135 -2.78 16.42 -5.94
N ARG A 136 -2.42 15.18 -6.29
CA ARG A 136 -3.33 14.25 -6.96
C ARG A 136 -4.58 13.96 -6.14
N PHE A 137 -4.43 13.76 -4.83
CA PHE A 137 -5.57 13.58 -3.94
C PHE A 137 -6.37 14.87 -3.73
N ALA A 138 -5.69 16.02 -3.67
CA ALA A 138 -6.34 17.33 -3.57
C ALA A 138 -7.25 17.60 -4.78
N ALA A 139 -6.78 17.27 -5.98
CA ALA A 139 -7.54 17.39 -7.22
C ALA A 139 -8.84 16.56 -7.21
N LEU A 140 -8.86 15.43 -6.50
CA LEU A 140 -10.05 14.57 -6.36
C LEU A 140 -10.99 15.00 -5.23
N SER A 141 -10.44 15.47 -4.12
CA SER A 141 -11.18 15.64 -2.86
C SER A 141 -11.51 17.09 -2.52
N GLY A 142 -10.78 18.05 -3.10
CA GLY A 142 -10.80 19.47 -2.73
C GLY A 142 -10.02 19.79 -1.45
N ARG A 143 -9.32 18.81 -0.85
CA ARG A 143 -8.55 19.00 0.38
C ARG A 143 -7.13 18.48 0.20
N ARG A 144 -6.14 19.36 0.40
CA ARG A 144 -4.72 18.99 0.32
C ARG A 144 -4.28 18.23 1.58
N PRO A 145 -3.72 17.01 1.45
CA PRO A 145 -3.04 16.30 2.53
C PRO A 145 -1.78 17.03 3.01
N GLU A 146 -1.39 16.79 4.26
CA GLU A 146 -0.05 17.11 4.76
C GLU A 146 0.95 16.08 4.23
N VAL A 147 2.17 16.51 3.94
CA VAL A 147 3.22 15.62 3.44
C VAL A 147 4.03 15.06 4.60
N LEU A 148 3.96 13.75 4.79
CA LEU A 148 4.77 12.99 5.74
C LEU A 148 5.37 11.77 5.04
N SER A 149 6.63 11.89 4.64
CA SER A 149 7.36 10.82 3.97
C SER A 149 7.69 9.66 4.91
N CYS A 150 7.81 8.46 4.34
CA CYS A 150 8.25 7.29 5.10
C CYS A 150 9.71 7.45 5.52
N GLY A 151 9.98 7.35 6.82
CA GLY A 151 11.34 7.24 7.33
C GLY A 151 12.03 5.95 6.87
N VAL A 152 13.35 6.00 6.74
CA VAL A 152 14.20 4.82 6.52
C VAL A 152 15.02 4.62 7.78
N LEU A 153 15.04 3.40 8.31
CA LEU A 153 15.86 3.09 9.47
C LEU A 153 17.34 3.17 9.10
N ASP A 154 18.17 3.70 10.01
CA ASP A 154 19.64 3.76 9.88
C ASP A 154 20.34 2.39 9.94
N LEU A 155 19.56 1.31 9.72
CA LEU A 155 20.08 -0.04 9.52
C LEU A 155 20.77 -0.18 8.15
N LEU A 156 20.52 0.77 7.23
CA LEU A 156 21.14 0.83 5.92
C LEU A 156 22.46 1.62 5.97
N ARG A 157 23.42 1.14 6.75
CA ARG A 157 24.77 1.72 6.71
C ARG A 157 25.41 1.39 5.35
N PRO A 158 25.93 2.39 4.61
CA PRO A 158 26.70 2.15 3.41
C PRO A 158 27.83 1.19 3.74
N ARG A 159 27.86 0.03 3.07
CA ARG A 159 29.03 -0.86 3.14
C ARG A 159 29.97 -0.48 2.02
N ALA A 160 31.27 -0.46 2.32
CA ALA A 160 32.29 -0.35 1.29
C ALA A 160 32.02 -1.38 0.18
N PRO A 161 32.16 -1.01 -1.10
CA PRO A 161 32.08 -1.96 -2.19
C PRO A 161 33.03 -3.13 -1.89
N ARG A 162 32.53 -4.37 -2.03
CA ARG A 162 33.36 -5.57 -1.78
C ARG A 162 34.54 -5.67 -2.76
N ASP A 163 34.42 -5.04 -3.92
CA ASP A 163 35.42 -5.05 -4.98
C ASP A 163 35.28 -3.74 -5.79
N PRO A 164 36.09 -2.71 -5.48
CA PRO A 164 36.05 -1.42 -6.17
C PRO A 164 36.48 -1.49 -7.64
N GLY A 165 37.27 -2.50 -8.03
CA GLY A 165 37.71 -2.72 -9.42
C GLY A 165 36.82 -3.70 -10.20
N GLY A 166 35.82 -4.27 -9.53
CA GLY A 166 34.92 -5.26 -10.11
C GLY A 166 33.94 -4.67 -11.15
N PRO A 167 33.22 -5.53 -11.88
CA PRO A 167 32.26 -5.09 -12.88
C PRO A 167 31.13 -4.25 -12.25
N LEU A 168 30.61 -3.28 -13.00
CA LEU A 168 29.47 -2.47 -12.58
C LEU A 168 28.27 -3.36 -12.21
N ARG A 169 27.77 -3.21 -10.98
CA ARG A 169 26.62 -3.95 -10.47
C ARG A 169 25.41 -3.03 -10.34
N LEU A 170 24.36 -3.32 -11.08
CA LEU A 170 23.08 -2.64 -10.97
C LEU A 170 22.11 -3.49 -10.15
N GLY A 171 21.53 -2.92 -9.09
CA GLY A 171 20.55 -3.58 -8.24
C GLY A 171 19.19 -2.88 -8.33
N ALA A 172 18.11 -3.67 -8.42
CA ALA A 172 16.74 -3.16 -8.35
C ALA A 172 15.96 -3.94 -7.28
N MET A 173 15.40 -3.22 -6.30
CA MET A 173 14.60 -3.82 -5.23
C MET A 173 13.16 -3.35 -5.34
N CYS A 174 12.32 -4.16 -5.96
CA CYS A 174 10.89 -3.89 -6.09
C CYS A 174 10.11 -5.18 -6.36
N ARG A 175 8.78 -5.13 -6.22
CA ARG A 175 7.91 -6.22 -6.71
C ARG A 175 8.11 -6.38 -8.21
N LEU A 176 8.11 -7.62 -8.70
CA LEU A 176 8.12 -7.91 -10.13
C LEU A 176 6.74 -7.59 -10.73
N ALA A 177 6.52 -6.33 -11.08
CA ALA A 177 5.28 -5.84 -11.67
C ALA A 177 5.56 -4.89 -12.85
N PRO A 178 4.70 -4.85 -13.88
CA PRO A 178 4.95 -4.03 -15.08
C PRO A 178 5.25 -2.55 -14.77
N GLY A 179 4.53 -1.97 -13.80
CA GLY A 179 4.71 -0.58 -13.38
C GLY A 179 6.01 -0.28 -12.62
N LYS A 180 6.89 -1.26 -12.41
CA LYS A 180 8.18 -1.06 -11.74
C LYS A 180 9.35 -0.79 -12.69
N GLY A 181 9.12 -0.81 -14.00
CA GLY A 181 10.12 -0.40 -14.99
C GLY A 181 11.29 -1.36 -15.18
N LEU A 182 11.30 -2.53 -14.53
CA LEU A 182 12.35 -3.55 -14.66
C LEU A 182 12.58 -3.99 -16.11
N ARG A 183 11.52 -4.09 -16.93
CA ARG A 183 11.67 -4.41 -18.37
C ARG A 183 12.44 -3.34 -19.13
N ARG A 184 12.20 -2.06 -18.81
CA ARG A 184 12.95 -0.94 -19.42
C ARG A 184 14.40 -0.96 -18.97
N LEU A 185 14.64 -1.27 -17.70
CA LEU A 185 15.99 -1.44 -17.15
C LEU A 185 16.77 -2.53 -17.90
N LEU A 186 16.16 -3.69 -18.11
CA LEU A 186 16.77 -4.81 -18.84
C LEU A 186 16.99 -4.47 -20.32
N ALA A 187 16.02 -3.83 -20.98
CA ALA A 187 16.16 -3.43 -22.38
C ALA A 187 17.26 -2.38 -22.60
N ALA A 188 17.48 -1.50 -21.62
CA ALA A 188 18.55 -0.52 -21.65
C ALA A 188 19.91 -1.09 -21.20
N TRP A 189 19.95 -2.33 -20.70
CA TRP A 189 21.18 -2.93 -20.20
C TRP A 189 22.04 -3.44 -21.37
N PRO A 190 23.24 -2.89 -21.60
CA PRO A 190 24.07 -3.25 -22.76
C PRO A 190 24.43 -4.74 -22.81
N GLY A 191 24.48 -5.41 -21.66
CA GLY A 191 24.81 -6.84 -21.55
C GLY A 191 23.63 -7.80 -21.76
N ALA A 192 22.41 -7.32 -21.99
CA ALA A 192 21.22 -8.19 -22.08
C ALA A 192 21.19 -9.08 -23.33
N GLY A 193 21.99 -8.75 -24.36
CA GLY A 193 22.09 -9.51 -25.61
C GLY A 193 23.18 -10.59 -25.65
N ALA A 194 24.13 -10.62 -24.70
CA ALA A 194 25.35 -11.42 -24.85
C ALA A 194 25.32 -12.80 -24.15
N GLY A 195 24.26 -13.15 -23.41
CA GLY A 195 24.23 -14.35 -22.54
C GLY A 195 23.26 -15.46 -22.93
N ALA A 196 22.45 -15.30 -23.98
CA ALA A 196 21.43 -16.31 -24.35
C ALA A 196 21.97 -17.41 -25.30
N GLY A 197 23.28 -17.43 -25.59
CA GLY A 197 23.90 -18.34 -26.57
C GLY A 197 24.90 -19.35 -26.02
N ALA A 198 25.02 -19.53 -24.70
CA ALA A 198 25.95 -20.49 -24.11
C ALA A 198 25.18 -21.51 -23.26
N GLY A 199 24.58 -22.50 -23.93
CA GLY A 199 23.85 -23.59 -23.29
C GLY A 199 22.85 -24.27 -24.22
N ALA A 200 23.31 -24.67 -25.41
CA ALA A 200 22.70 -25.73 -26.21
C ALA A 200 23.69 -26.90 -26.24
#